data_AF-Q01V78-F1
#
_entry.id   AF-Q01V78-F1
#
_cell.length_a   1.000
_cell.length_b   1.000
_cell.length_c   1.000
_cell.angle_alpha   90.00
_cell.angle_beta   90.00
_cell.angle_gamma   90.00
#
_symmetry.space_group_name_H-M   'P 1'
#
loop_
_entity.id
_entity.type
_entity.pdbx_description
1 polymer ?
#
loop_
_entity_poly.entity_id
_entity_poly.type
_entity_poly.pdbx_seq_one_letter_code
_entity_poly.pdbx_strand_id
1 'polypeptide(L)'
;MLHVEGMRACLLLLASTLAAQTISVSPAGPVRTLSEARDAAREQRRAGIKGNITIRLADGEYFLAETLDLTAEDSDTTWEAVPGARPLISGGRVIAGWKKGQGPRWTADAGDANFRQLFVSGRRAQRARTPNFGFLRIDGPSPQDKPMQLHYRGDDIRTEWAERGDVEVVAMFAWADIRMPIVKVDPAAHVATLTLDPRPSNKEMDARYFIENAPDALDSAGEWYLDRKTHAVTYWPLPGENMAAERVIAPALDTLVRLDGVRNVTFRGLQFAHADWTMPDQGYSDTQAAMPAGAAIAATGTVGCKFERCTIAHSGGYAIWFGRGSKRNQVLACELYDLGGGGVKLGEARQQADDAQQNYENVIADNHIHDLGLVYAPAVGVWALQSGRNQIIHNHIHDLFYTAISVGWTWGYAENQSKGNIIEYNHLHNIGKEMLSDLGGIYTLGVQPGTRIRNNLIHDVASFTYGGWGIYPDEGSSEMLIENNIVYNCKSAGFHQHYGRENIVRNNIWAFNRENELMRTRVEPHISFTFERNIIYFDQGRLLGSNWNGDQYTMRGNLYYDTRGKDILFAGKSFEAWQAAGKDKGSIIADPLFVNASNFDFRLRPNSPALKLGFQPIDMSAVGPRVPAGQ
;
A
#
# COMPACT_ATOMS: atom_id res chain seq x y z
N MET A 1 60.12 -34.61 43.19
CA MET A 1 59.59 -33.22 43.29
C MET A 1 59.96 -32.55 41.97
N LEU A 2 58.99 -32.28 41.07
CA LEU A 2 58.37 -30.94 40.86
C LEU A 2 59.44 -29.85 40.60
N HIS A 3 59.41 -28.94 39.63
CA HIS A 3 58.54 -28.54 38.51
C HIS A 3 59.42 -27.55 37.69
N VAL A 4 59.41 -27.54 36.34
CA VAL A 4 58.78 -26.52 35.45
C VAL A 4 59.30 -25.08 35.60
N GLU A 5 59.86 -24.53 34.52
CA GLU A 5 59.64 -23.19 33.92
C GLU A 5 60.71 -22.96 32.82
N GLY A 6 60.48 -22.48 31.61
CA GLY A 6 59.31 -21.92 30.95
C GLY A 6 59.82 -21.21 29.68
N MET A 7 59.59 -21.80 28.51
CA MET A 7 60.07 -21.34 27.20
C MET A 7 59.16 -20.20 26.70
N ARG A 8 59.72 -19.01 26.43
CA ARG A 8 59.03 -17.94 25.70
C ARG A 8 59.06 -18.24 24.21
N ALA A 9 57.90 -18.61 23.64
CA ALA A 9 57.66 -18.57 22.20
C ALA A 9 56.66 -17.44 21.91
N CYS A 10 57.12 -16.41 21.21
CA CYS A 10 56.25 -15.40 20.61
C CYS A 10 55.42 -16.04 19.49
N LEU A 11 54.13 -16.27 19.75
CA LEU A 11 53.15 -16.50 18.70
C LEU A 11 52.86 -15.16 18.00
N LEU A 12 53.27 -15.05 16.74
CA LEU A 12 52.67 -14.11 15.80
C LEU A 12 51.19 -14.50 15.61
N LEU A 13 50.29 -13.83 16.31
CA LEU A 13 48.88 -13.76 15.93
C LEU A 13 48.77 -12.88 14.67
N LEU A 14 48.82 -13.52 13.51
CA LEU A 14 48.24 -12.97 12.29
C LEU A 14 46.73 -12.83 12.53
N ALA A 15 46.30 -11.64 12.94
CA ALA A 15 44.93 -11.22 12.76
C ALA A 15 44.68 -11.11 11.26
N SER A 16 44.17 -12.19 10.65
CA SER A 16 43.59 -12.13 9.32
C SER A 16 42.35 -11.23 9.41
N THR A 17 42.51 -9.97 9.07
CA THR A 17 41.40 -9.16 8.59
C THR A 17 40.82 -9.92 7.40
N LEU A 18 39.70 -10.62 7.61
CA LEU A 18 38.88 -11.17 6.52
C LEU A 18 38.47 -9.96 5.67
N ALA A 19 39.21 -9.69 4.60
CA ALA A 19 38.79 -8.73 3.60
C ALA A 19 37.40 -9.18 3.12
N ALA A 20 36.42 -8.28 3.22
CA ALA A 20 35.08 -8.54 2.69
C ALA A 20 35.23 -8.98 1.23
N GLN A 21 34.87 -10.22 0.93
CA GLN A 21 34.99 -10.75 -0.43
C GLN A 21 33.98 -10.02 -1.30
N THR A 22 34.50 -9.25 -2.25
CA THR A 22 33.69 -8.43 -3.14
C THR A 22 33.67 -9.06 -4.52
N ILE A 23 32.49 -9.50 -4.97
CA ILE A 23 32.22 -9.90 -6.34
C ILE A 23 31.74 -8.66 -7.09
N SER A 24 32.49 -8.22 -8.09
CA SER A 24 32.10 -7.05 -8.89
C SER A 24 31.29 -7.49 -10.10
N VAL A 25 30.11 -6.90 -10.26
CA VAL A 25 29.16 -7.19 -11.35
C VAL A 25 29.08 -5.97 -12.26
N SER A 26 29.24 -6.16 -13.56
CA SER A 26 29.03 -5.11 -14.55
C SER A 26 28.68 -5.70 -15.91
N PRO A 27 27.88 -5.04 -16.76
CA PRO A 27 27.47 -5.60 -18.05
C PRO A 27 28.66 -5.94 -18.98
N ALA A 28 29.79 -5.24 -18.82
CA ALA A 28 31.02 -5.45 -19.58
C ALA A 28 32.11 -6.24 -18.83
N GLY A 29 31.83 -6.69 -17.60
CA GLY A 29 32.78 -7.36 -16.73
C GLY A 29 32.81 -8.88 -16.88
N PRO A 30 33.63 -9.58 -16.06
CA PRO A 30 33.68 -11.05 -16.05
C PRO A 30 32.44 -11.69 -15.44
N VAL A 31 31.80 -11.01 -14.47
CA VAL A 31 30.48 -11.36 -13.92
C VAL A 31 29.51 -10.28 -14.41
N ARG A 32 28.51 -10.68 -15.21
CA ARG A 32 27.66 -9.76 -15.97
C ARG A 32 26.22 -9.76 -15.47
N THR A 33 25.78 -10.85 -14.87
CA THR A 33 24.40 -11.03 -14.42
C THR A 33 24.32 -11.25 -12.91
N LEU A 34 23.12 -11.03 -12.35
CA LEU A 34 22.86 -11.31 -10.94
C LEU A 34 22.93 -12.81 -10.64
N SER A 35 22.49 -13.68 -11.56
CA SER A 35 22.59 -15.14 -11.40
C SER A 35 24.04 -15.60 -11.37
N GLU A 36 24.90 -15.11 -12.28
CA GLU A 36 26.34 -15.40 -12.25
C GLU A 36 26.97 -14.93 -10.92
N ALA A 37 26.57 -13.77 -10.39
CA ALA A 37 27.07 -13.26 -9.12
C ALA A 37 26.64 -14.09 -7.91
N ARG A 38 25.37 -14.52 -7.88
CA ARG A 38 24.85 -15.46 -6.87
C ARG A 38 25.63 -16.77 -6.90
N ASP A 39 25.81 -17.34 -8.08
CA ASP A 39 26.47 -18.63 -8.24
C ASP A 39 27.94 -18.55 -7.82
N ALA A 40 28.64 -17.47 -8.16
CA ALA A 40 29.99 -17.18 -7.66
C ALA A 40 30.04 -17.05 -6.12
N ALA A 41 29.05 -16.41 -5.49
CA ALA A 41 28.98 -16.33 -4.03
C ALA A 41 28.74 -17.70 -3.38
N ARG A 42 27.90 -18.55 -3.99
CA ARG A 42 27.69 -19.94 -3.54
C ARG A 42 28.95 -20.77 -3.67
N GLU A 43 29.69 -20.62 -4.77
CA GLU A 43 30.99 -21.28 -4.96
C GLU A 43 31.99 -20.88 -3.87
N GLN A 44 32.09 -19.59 -3.54
CA GLN A 44 32.92 -19.11 -2.42
C GLN A 44 32.51 -19.77 -1.09
N ARG A 45 31.20 -19.87 -0.80
CA ARG A 45 30.71 -20.53 0.43
C ARG A 45 31.06 -22.01 0.48
N ARG A 46 30.88 -22.73 -0.64
CA ARG A 46 31.24 -24.16 -0.76
C ARG A 46 32.75 -24.38 -0.62
N ALA A 47 33.55 -23.42 -1.07
CA ALA A 47 35.00 -23.39 -0.84
C ALA A 47 35.40 -23.06 0.61
N GLY A 48 34.42 -22.86 1.51
CA GLY A 48 34.65 -22.67 2.94
C GLY A 48 34.72 -21.22 3.39
N ILE A 49 34.50 -20.24 2.51
CA ILE A 49 34.44 -18.83 2.89
C ILE A 49 33.27 -18.61 3.84
N LYS A 50 33.53 -17.89 4.93
CA LYS A 50 32.58 -17.57 5.99
C LYS A 50 32.40 -16.05 6.11
N GLY A 51 31.28 -15.65 6.70
CA GLY A 51 30.95 -14.24 6.91
C GLY A 51 30.25 -13.61 5.71
N ASN A 52 30.19 -12.27 5.72
CA ASN A 52 29.45 -11.52 4.71
C ASN A 52 30.20 -11.48 3.37
N ILE A 53 29.54 -11.91 2.30
CA ILE A 53 30.00 -11.72 0.92
C ILE A 53 29.33 -10.46 0.37
N THR A 54 30.09 -9.59 -0.29
CA THR A 54 29.56 -8.40 -0.95
C THR A 54 29.51 -8.63 -2.46
N ILE A 55 28.34 -8.43 -3.05
CA ILE A 55 28.13 -8.38 -4.49
C ILE A 55 27.91 -6.92 -4.85
N ARG A 56 28.83 -6.33 -5.60
CA ARG A 56 28.83 -4.90 -5.91
C ARG A 56 28.52 -4.66 -7.39
N LEU A 57 27.43 -3.97 -7.67
CA LEU A 57 26.92 -3.71 -9.00
C LEU A 57 27.38 -2.34 -9.51
N ALA A 58 28.07 -2.32 -10.64
CA ALA A 58 28.37 -1.09 -11.37
C ALA A 58 27.11 -0.54 -12.06
N ASP A 59 27.23 0.66 -12.62
CA ASP A 59 26.13 1.29 -13.36
C ASP A 59 25.72 0.46 -14.58
N GLY A 60 24.43 0.44 -14.88
CA GLY A 60 23.89 -0.29 -16.02
C GLY A 60 22.50 -0.89 -15.79
N GLU A 61 21.94 -1.42 -16.87
CA GLU A 61 20.67 -2.16 -16.87
C GLU A 61 20.95 -3.68 -16.88
N TYR A 62 20.39 -4.38 -15.90
CA TYR A 62 20.52 -5.81 -15.70
C TYR A 62 19.16 -6.45 -15.93
N PHE A 63 18.91 -6.89 -17.16
CA PHE A 63 17.70 -7.63 -17.50
C PHE A 63 17.76 -9.06 -16.95
N LEU A 64 16.77 -9.43 -16.15
CA LEU A 64 16.64 -10.76 -15.59
C LEU A 64 16.03 -11.70 -16.63
N ALA A 65 16.75 -12.78 -16.94
CA ALA A 65 16.21 -13.87 -17.77
C ALA A 65 15.17 -14.71 -17.00
N GLU A 66 15.32 -14.78 -15.67
CA GLU A 66 14.45 -15.49 -14.73
C GLU A 66 14.51 -14.78 -13.36
N THR A 67 13.55 -15.08 -12.47
CA THR A 67 13.57 -14.59 -11.08
C THR A 67 14.90 -14.92 -10.39
N LEU A 68 15.51 -13.94 -9.71
CA LEU A 68 16.68 -14.19 -8.87
C LEU A 68 16.25 -14.94 -7.60
N ASP A 69 16.48 -16.24 -7.60
CA ASP A 69 16.21 -17.12 -6.45
C ASP A 69 17.37 -17.15 -5.47
N LEU A 70 17.11 -16.67 -4.25
CA LEU A 70 18.01 -16.73 -3.10
C LEU A 70 17.45 -17.70 -2.06
N THR A 71 18.22 -18.73 -1.75
CA THR A 71 17.90 -19.79 -0.78
C THR A 71 18.79 -19.66 0.45
N ALA A 72 18.60 -20.50 1.47
CA ALA A 72 19.42 -20.48 2.68
C ALA A 72 20.96 -20.42 2.45
N GLU A 73 21.47 -20.98 1.35
CA GLU A 73 22.89 -20.89 0.97
C GLU A 73 23.37 -19.45 0.72
N ASP A 74 22.46 -18.54 0.34
CA ASP A 74 22.76 -17.15 0.01
C ASP A 74 22.72 -16.19 1.22
N SER A 75 22.48 -16.71 2.42
CA SER A 75 22.45 -15.94 3.67
C SER A 75 23.76 -15.21 3.94
N ASP A 76 23.74 -14.09 4.68
CA ASP A 76 24.92 -13.25 4.95
C ASP A 76 25.56 -12.71 3.67
N THR A 77 24.74 -12.12 2.79
CA THR A 77 25.20 -11.55 1.51
C THR A 77 24.65 -10.13 1.35
N THR A 78 25.53 -9.19 0.99
CA THR A 78 25.17 -7.80 0.69
C THR A 78 25.23 -7.56 -0.82
N TRP A 79 24.11 -7.22 -1.44
CA TRP A 79 24.01 -6.72 -2.80
C TRP A 79 23.97 -5.21 -2.75
N GLU A 80 24.96 -4.53 -3.30
CA GLU A 80 25.03 -3.06 -3.24
C GLU A 80 25.48 -2.42 -4.55
N ALA A 81 25.03 -1.20 -4.82
CA ALA A 81 25.62 -0.41 -5.89
C ALA A 81 27.05 0.03 -5.55
N VAL A 82 27.86 0.19 -6.59
CA VAL A 82 29.05 1.04 -6.51
C VAL A 82 28.60 2.45 -6.07
N PRO A 83 29.33 3.13 -5.16
CA PRO A 83 28.97 4.50 -4.77
C PRO A 83 28.78 5.43 -5.98
N GLY A 84 27.59 6.04 -6.07
CA GLY A 84 27.21 6.94 -7.15
C GLY A 84 26.67 6.26 -8.43
N ALA A 85 26.77 4.94 -8.55
CA ALA A 85 26.11 4.19 -9.62
C ALA A 85 24.62 3.99 -9.33
N ARG A 86 23.81 3.83 -10.37
CA ARG A 86 22.35 3.62 -10.28
C ARG A 86 21.90 2.35 -11.01
N PRO A 87 22.42 1.16 -10.64
CA PRO A 87 22.11 -0.08 -11.34
C PRO A 87 20.60 -0.38 -11.33
N LEU A 88 20.05 -0.64 -12.51
CA LEU A 88 18.65 -1.01 -12.71
C LEU A 88 18.53 -2.52 -12.92
N ILE A 89 17.83 -3.19 -12.02
CA ILE A 89 17.47 -4.60 -12.13
C ILE A 89 16.07 -4.67 -12.71
N SER A 90 15.96 -5.16 -13.94
CA SER A 90 14.73 -5.12 -14.72
C SER A 90 14.21 -6.52 -14.99
N GLY A 91 12.95 -6.79 -14.63
CA GLY A 91 12.22 -7.99 -15.08
C GLY A 91 11.55 -7.82 -16.44
N GLY A 92 11.80 -6.71 -17.12
CA GLY A 92 11.22 -6.40 -18.41
C GLY A 92 12.02 -6.94 -19.58
N ARG A 93 11.50 -6.72 -20.78
CA ARG A 93 12.16 -6.95 -22.05
C ARG A 93 11.91 -5.77 -22.97
N VAL A 94 12.87 -5.49 -23.84
CA VAL A 94 12.77 -4.39 -24.80
C VAL A 94 11.87 -4.81 -25.95
N ILE A 95 10.85 -4.01 -26.24
CA ILE A 95 10.04 -4.14 -27.45
C ILE A 95 10.67 -3.28 -28.54
N ALA A 96 11.14 -3.92 -29.60
CA ALA A 96 11.85 -3.28 -30.71
C ALA A 96 11.10 -3.47 -32.03
N GLY A 97 11.63 -2.90 -33.12
CA GLY A 97 11.08 -3.10 -34.46
C GLY A 97 9.77 -2.36 -34.71
N TRP A 98 9.53 -1.25 -34.00
CA TRP A 98 8.36 -0.39 -34.18
C TRP A 98 8.26 0.14 -35.60
N LYS A 99 7.11 -0.09 -36.23
CA LYS A 99 6.77 0.39 -37.57
C LYS A 99 5.57 1.33 -37.48
N LYS A 100 5.62 2.42 -38.23
CA LYS A 100 4.49 3.35 -38.32
C LYS A 100 3.31 2.64 -38.99
N GLY A 101 2.19 2.57 -38.27
CA GLY A 101 0.94 1.97 -38.72
C GLY A 101 -0.02 3.00 -39.31
N GLN A 102 -1.33 2.76 -39.18
CA GLN A 102 -2.35 3.71 -39.63
C GLN A 102 -2.42 4.94 -38.70
N GLY A 103 -2.46 6.12 -39.31
CA GLY A 103 -2.57 7.39 -38.58
C GLY A 103 -1.37 7.63 -37.65
N PRO A 104 -1.60 8.00 -36.37
CA PRO A 104 -0.53 8.29 -35.40
C PRO A 104 0.04 7.05 -34.72
N ARG A 105 -0.51 5.86 -34.98
CA ARG A 105 -0.19 4.63 -34.26
C ARG A 105 1.07 3.97 -34.81
N TRP A 106 1.81 3.31 -33.93
CA TRP A 106 2.97 2.48 -34.24
C TRP A 106 2.75 1.07 -33.73
N THR A 107 3.26 0.08 -34.45
CA THR A 107 3.08 -1.33 -34.10
C THR A 107 4.41 -2.06 -34.09
N ALA A 108 4.60 -2.96 -33.13
CA ALA A 108 5.72 -3.87 -33.04
C ALA A 108 5.22 -5.30 -32.77
N ASP A 109 6.07 -6.28 -33.05
CA ASP A 109 5.85 -7.66 -32.64
C ASP A 109 6.24 -7.82 -31.16
N ALA A 110 5.32 -8.33 -30.35
CA ALA A 110 5.51 -8.64 -28.95
C ALA A 110 5.88 -10.12 -28.71
N GLY A 111 5.86 -10.97 -29.75
CA GLY A 111 5.98 -12.42 -29.60
C GLY A 111 4.93 -13.01 -28.65
N ASP A 112 5.22 -14.16 -28.06
CA ASP A 112 4.27 -14.90 -27.21
C ASP A 112 3.97 -14.26 -25.85
N ALA A 113 4.46 -13.06 -25.56
CA ALA A 113 4.23 -12.49 -24.24
C ALA A 113 2.83 -11.93 -24.06
N ASN A 114 2.36 -12.12 -22.85
CA ASN A 114 1.10 -11.62 -22.36
C ASN A 114 1.36 -10.67 -21.20
N PHE A 115 1.75 -9.43 -21.54
CA PHE A 115 1.99 -8.40 -20.54
C PHE A 115 0.81 -7.45 -20.42
N ARG A 116 0.71 -6.81 -19.27
CA ARG A 116 -0.42 -5.91 -18.95
C ARG A 116 0.01 -4.49 -18.70
N GLN A 117 1.30 -4.19 -18.77
CA GLN A 117 1.87 -2.85 -18.67
C GLN A 117 2.92 -2.63 -19.76
N LEU A 118 3.07 -1.38 -20.19
CA LEU A 118 4.08 -0.96 -21.16
C LEU A 118 4.70 0.32 -20.64
N PHE A 119 6.03 0.42 -20.73
CA PHE A 119 6.78 1.59 -20.30
C PHE A 119 7.51 2.19 -21.49
N VAL A 120 7.32 3.48 -21.73
CA VAL A 120 7.95 4.23 -22.82
C VAL A 120 8.85 5.27 -22.19
N SER A 121 10.17 5.06 -22.31
CA SER A 121 11.20 5.95 -21.75
C SER A 121 10.99 6.27 -20.27
N GLY A 122 10.72 5.22 -19.48
CA GLY A 122 10.51 5.31 -18.02
C GLY A 122 9.09 5.70 -17.59
N ARG A 123 8.20 6.06 -18.52
CA ARG A 123 6.81 6.39 -18.20
C ARG A 123 5.89 5.20 -18.46
N ARG A 124 5.04 4.84 -17.50
CA ARG A 124 3.94 3.90 -17.71
C ARG A 124 2.97 4.44 -18.76
N ALA A 125 2.78 3.71 -19.85
CA ALA A 125 1.78 4.01 -20.87
C ALA A 125 0.41 3.46 -20.46
N GLN A 126 -0.66 4.18 -20.81
CA GLN A 126 -2.02 3.81 -20.48
C GLN A 126 -2.44 2.62 -21.34
N ARG A 127 -2.84 1.50 -20.74
CA ARG A 127 -3.48 0.44 -21.51
C ARG A 127 -4.82 0.99 -22.03
N ALA A 128 -5.04 0.91 -23.34
CA ALA A 128 -6.15 1.52 -24.04
C ALA A 128 -7.46 1.21 -23.31
N ARG A 129 -8.20 2.27 -22.97
CA ARG A 129 -9.41 2.14 -22.15
C ARG A 129 -10.50 3.09 -22.59
N THR A 130 -11.76 2.68 -22.42
CA THR A 130 -12.91 3.58 -22.62
C THR A 130 -13.77 3.69 -21.36
N PRO A 131 -14.18 4.91 -20.96
CA PRO A 131 -13.68 6.18 -21.48
C PRO A 131 -12.21 6.39 -21.09
N ASN A 132 -11.51 7.23 -21.85
CA ASN A 132 -10.12 7.62 -21.57
C ASN A 132 -9.96 8.27 -20.19
N PHE A 133 -11.00 9.01 -19.77
CA PHE A 133 -11.05 9.69 -18.49
C PHE A 133 -12.39 9.43 -17.80
N GLY A 134 -12.37 9.33 -16.47
CA GLY A 134 -13.57 9.08 -15.68
C GLY A 134 -14.05 7.62 -15.76
N PHE A 135 -15.35 7.41 -15.63
CA PHE A 135 -15.95 6.08 -15.51
C PHE A 135 -17.32 6.02 -16.19
N LEU A 136 -17.61 4.86 -16.75
CA LEU A 136 -18.98 4.43 -17.05
C LEU A 136 -19.70 4.03 -15.76
N ARG A 137 -21.01 3.85 -15.85
CA ARG A 137 -21.89 3.60 -14.71
C ARG A 137 -22.79 2.41 -14.96
N ILE A 138 -22.77 1.47 -14.02
CA ILE A 138 -23.68 0.32 -14.06
C ILE A 138 -25.12 0.81 -13.91
N ASP A 139 -26.02 0.24 -14.72
CA ASP A 139 -27.43 0.56 -14.64
C ASP A 139 -28.10 -0.18 -13.48
N GLY A 140 -28.08 0.46 -12.30
CA GLY A 140 -28.67 -0.07 -11.08
C GLY A 140 -27.63 -0.49 -10.03
N PRO A 141 -27.94 -1.49 -9.17
CA PRO A 141 -27.01 -2.00 -8.18
C PRO A 141 -25.87 -2.81 -8.81
N SER A 142 -24.76 -2.95 -8.09
CA SER A 142 -23.72 -3.93 -8.43
C SER A 142 -24.32 -5.33 -8.72
N PRO A 143 -23.88 -6.02 -9.78
CA PRO A 143 -24.37 -7.34 -10.17
C PRO A 143 -24.34 -8.37 -9.04
N GLN A 144 -25.38 -9.19 -8.96
CA GLN A 144 -25.47 -10.30 -7.98
C GLN A 144 -25.77 -11.66 -8.64
N ASP A 145 -26.07 -11.67 -9.94
CA ASP A 145 -26.35 -12.88 -10.73
C ASP A 145 -25.14 -13.79 -10.87
N LYS A 146 -25.39 -15.08 -11.11
CA LYS A 146 -24.36 -16.12 -11.28
C LYS A 146 -24.59 -16.88 -12.58
N PRO A 147 -23.71 -16.78 -13.61
CA PRO A 147 -22.51 -15.94 -13.65
C PRO A 147 -22.83 -14.44 -13.61
N MET A 148 -21.84 -13.60 -13.30
CA MET A 148 -22.04 -12.15 -13.15
C MET A 148 -22.59 -11.50 -14.43
N GLN A 149 -23.70 -10.77 -14.28
CA GLN A 149 -24.36 -10.00 -15.34
C GLN A 149 -24.25 -8.50 -15.06
N LEU A 150 -23.42 -7.80 -15.82
CA LEU A 150 -23.27 -6.35 -15.73
C LEU A 150 -24.32 -5.68 -16.63
N HIS A 151 -25.23 -4.92 -16.02
CA HIS A 151 -26.19 -4.07 -16.71
C HIS A 151 -25.51 -2.76 -17.10
N TYR A 152 -25.36 -2.51 -18.39
CA TYR A 152 -24.70 -1.31 -18.92
C TYR A 152 -25.70 -0.33 -19.53
N ARG A 153 -25.28 0.89 -19.84
CA ARG A 153 -26.15 1.93 -20.43
C ARG A 153 -25.83 2.11 -21.90
N GLY A 154 -26.86 2.35 -22.72
CA GLY A 154 -26.70 2.64 -24.15
C GLY A 154 -25.81 1.61 -24.86
N ASP A 155 -24.75 2.10 -25.53
CA ASP A 155 -23.79 1.30 -26.30
C ASP A 155 -22.42 1.18 -25.60
N ASP A 156 -22.40 1.30 -24.27
CA ASP A 156 -21.18 1.22 -23.45
C ASP A 156 -20.37 -0.06 -23.71
N ILE A 157 -21.05 -1.18 -23.98
CA ILE A 157 -20.44 -2.49 -24.23
C ILE A 157 -20.93 -3.07 -25.55
N ARG A 158 -19.99 -3.59 -26.36
CA ARG A 158 -20.26 -4.07 -27.72
C ARG A 158 -20.08 -5.58 -27.88
N THR A 159 -20.86 -6.18 -28.77
CA THR A 159 -20.87 -7.64 -29.01
C THR A 159 -19.52 -8.16 -29.52
N GLU A 160 -18.83 -7.40 -30.37
CA GLU A 160 -17.55 -7.78 -30.99
C GLU A 160 -16.43 -7.96 -29.96
N TRP A 161 -16.54 -7.30 -28.80
CA TRP A 161 -15.58 -7.43 -27.71
C TRP A 161 -15.63 -8.81 -27.06
N ALA A 162 -16.82 -9.41 -26.92
CA ALA A 162 -16.97 -10.76 -26.41
C ALA A 162 -16.43 -11.82 -27.38
N GLU A 163 -16.63 -11.64 -28.69
CA GLU A 163 -16.11 -12.53 -29.74
C GLU A 163 -14.58 -12.53 -29.79
N ARG A 164 -13.94 -11.42 -29.38
CA ARG A 164 -12.48 -11.32 -29.28
C ARG A 164 -11.93 -12.11 -28.10
N GLY A 165 -12.57 -12.00 -26.92
CA GLY A 165 -12.23 -12.77 -25.72
C GLY A 165 -11.08 -12.22 -24.88
N ASP A 166 -10.51 -11.07 -25.24
CA ASP A 166 -9.39 -10.40 -24.54
C ASP A 166 -9.70 -8.96 -24.11
N VAL A 167 -10.96 -8.53 -24.25
CA VAL A 167 -11.48 -7.25 -23.74
C VAL A 167 -12.01 -7.44 -22.34
N GLU A 168 -11.67 -6.51 -21.45
CA GLU A 168 -11.87 -6.66 -20.02
C GLU A 168 -12.72 -5.53 -19.44
N VAL A 169 -13.66 -5.88 -18.57
CA VAL A 169 -14.31 -4.94 -17.65
C VAL A 169 -13.44 -4.80 -16.41
N VAL A 170 -13.16 -3.55 -16.02
CA VAL A 170 -12.67 -3.20 -14.69
C VAL A 170 -13.77 -2.44 -13.96
N ALA A 171 -14.27 -2.98 -12.86
CA ALA A 171 -15.34 -2.35 -12.09
C ALA A 171 -15.01 -2.26 -10.62
N MET A 172 -15.39 -1.14 -10.00
CA MET A 172 -15.18 -0.87 -8.59
C MET A 172 -16.49 -1.10 -7.84
N PHE A 173 -16.41 -1.85 -6.75
CA PHE A 173 -17.52 -2.17 -5.89
C PHE A 173 -17.14 -1.89 -4.43
N ALA A 174 -17.50 -0.70 -3.96
CA ALA A 174 -17.13 -0.23 -2.63
C ALA A 174 -15.61 -0.29 -2.38
N TRP A 175 -15.11 -1.23 -1.58
CA TRP A 175 -13.68 -1.40 -1.25
C TRP A 175 -12.93 -2.40 -2.12
N ALA A 176 -13.61 -3.05 -3.06
CA ALA A 176 -13.04 -4.09 -3.91
C ALA A 176 -13.14 -3.70 -5.38
N ASP A 177 -12.29 -4.28 -6.22
CA ASP A 177 -12.43 -4.22 -7.66
C ASP A 177 -12.55 -5.62 -8.28
N ILE A 178 -13.04 -5.62 -9.50
CA ILE A 178 -12.99 -6.77 -10.39
C ILE A 178 -12.29 -6.39 -11.68
N ARG A 179 -11.71 -7.41 -12.32
CA ARG A 179 -11.15 -7.29 -13.65
C ARG A 179 -11.39 -8.59 -14.41
N MET A 180 -12.30 -8.57 -15.37
CA MET A 180 -12.82 -9.80 -15.97
C MET A 180 -13.01 -9.68 -17.48
N PRO A 181 -12.72 -10.73 -18.26
CA PRO A 181 -13.10 -10.79 -19.66
C PRO A 181 -14.62 -10.72 -19.85
N ILE A 182 -15.04 -10.07 -20.94
CA ILE A 182 -16.42 -10.11 -21.42
C ILE A 182 -16.62 -11.39 -22.23
N VAL A 183 -17.58 -12.23 -21.85
CA VAL A 183 -17.81 -13.54 -22.54
C VAL A 183 -19.08 -13.57 -23.37
N LYS A 184 -20.04 -12.70 -23.08
CA LYS A 184 -21.29 -12.58 -23.86
C LYS A 184 -21.87 -11.18 -23.68
N VAL A 185 -22.48 -10.66 -24.74
CA VAL A 185 -23.25 -9.41 -24.69
C VAL A 185 -24.64 -9.66 -25.26
N ASP A 186 -25.66 -9.23 -24.54
CA ASP A 186 -27.03 -9.10 -25.01
C ASP A 186 -27.34 -7.61 -25.17
N PRO A 187 -27.27 -7.06 -26.41
CA PRO A 187 -27.51 -5.65 -26.65
C PRO A 187 -28.99 -5.25 -26.53
N ALA A 188 -29.93 -6.19 -26.66
CA ALA A 188 -31.35 -5.89 -26.49
C ALA A 188 -31.71 -5.73 -25.00
N ALA A 189 -31.04 -6.48 -24.13
CA ALA A 189 -31.20 -6.40 -22.68
C ALA A 189 -30.23 -5.42 -22.00
N HIS A 190 -29.24 -4.88 -22.73
CA HIS A 190 -28.10 -4.14 -22.19
C HIS A 190 -27.34 -4.88 -21.07
N VAL A 191 -27.05 -6.17 -21.31
CA VAL A 191 -26.37 -7.04 -20.33
C VAL A 191 -25.09 -7.64 -20.91
N ALA A 192 -24.00 -7.53 -20.15
CA ALA A 192 -22.75 -8.23 -20.41
C ALA A 192 -22.55 -9.34 -19.37
N THR A 193 -22.30 -10.57 -19.83
CA THR A 193 -21.91 -11.69 -18.94
C THR A 193 -20.39 -11.72 -18.79
N LEU A 194 -19.93 -11.83 -17.54
CA LEU A 194 -18.52 -11.92 -17.16
C LEU A 194 -18.16 -13.34 -16.68
N THR A 195 -16.87 -13.60 -16.50
CA THR A 195 -16.31 -14.94 -16.27
C THR A 195 -16.46 -15.50 -14.86
N LEU A 196 -16.52 -14.66 -13.82
CA LEU A 196 -16.61 -15.10 -12.41
C LEU A 196 -17.92 -14.65 -11.76
N ASP A 197 -18.24 -15.25 -10.62
CA ASP A 197 -19.37 -14.86 -9.78
C ASP A 197 -19.08 -13.56 -8.99
N PRO A 198 -20.12 -12.74 -8.72
CA PRO A 198 -20.00 -11.59 -7.87
C PRO A 198 -19.84 -11.99 -6.40
N ARG A 199 -19.17 -11.14 -5.63
CA ARG A 199 -19.06 -11.27 -4.16
C ARG A 199 -20.31 -10.66 -3.51
N PRO A 200 -21.01 -11.38 -2.61
CA PRO A 200 -22.24 -10.85 -1.99
C PRO A 200 -22.06 -9.56 -1.18
N SER A 201 -20.85 -9.30 -0.69
CA SER A 201 -20.49 -8.09 0.08
C SER A 201 -20.32 -6.85 -0.81
N ASN A 202 -20.09 -7.04 -2.11
CA ASN A 202 -19.76 -5.98 -3.06
C ASN A 202 -21.03 -5.30 -3.56
N LYS A 203 -21.64 -4.48 -2.70
CA LYS A 203 -22.88 -3.76 -3.01
C LYS A 203 -22.62 -2.27 -3.08
N GLU A 204 -22.69 -1.71 -4.28
CA GLU A 204 -22.65 -0.27 -4.50
C GLU A 204 -23.70 0.10 -5.55
N MET A 205 -24.47 1.16 -5.28
CA MET A 205 -25.41 1.69 -6.26
C MET A 205 -24.65 2.54 -7.28
N ASP A 206 -25.04 2.44 -8.56
CA ASP A 206 -24.41 3.25 -9.63
C ASP A 206 -22.88 3.06 -9.67
N ALA A 207 -22.46 1.81 -9.45
CA ALA A 207 -21.07 1.40 -9.40
C ALA A 207 -20.34 1.79 -10.69
N ARG A 208 -19.06 2.13 -10.54
CA ARG A 208 -18.23 2.67 -11.62
C ARG A 208 -17.46 1.57 -12.29
N TYR A 209 -17.32 1.66 -13.61
CA TYR A 209 -16.51 0.74 -14.38
C TYR A 209 -15.88 1.42 -15.59
N PHE A 210 -14.94 0.73 -16.22
CA PHE A 210 -14.38 1.08 -17.52
C PHE A 210 -13.96 -0.20 -18.25
N ILE A 211 -13.71 -0.06 -19.54
CA ILE A 211 -13.30 -1.17 -20.40
C ILE A 211 -11.84 -0.99 -20.77
N GLU A 212 -11.05 -2.06 -20.72
CA GLU A 212 -9.67 -2.08 -21.18
C GLU A 212 -9.45 -3.07 -22.33
N ASN A 213 -8.38 -2.82 -23.09
CA ASN A 213 -7.87 -3.69 -24.14
C ASN A 213 -8.84 -3.89 -25.32
N ALA A 214 -9.77 -2.96 -25.52
CA ALA A 214 -10.55 -2.87 -26.73
C ALA A 214 -9.70 -2.16 -27.82
N PRO A 215 -9.58 -2.72 -29.04
CA PRO A 215 -8.74 -2.13 -30.10
C PRO A 215 -9.22 -0.74 -30.54
N ASP A 216 -10.53 -0.51 -30.47
CA ASP A 216 -11.18 0.76 -30.79
C ASP A 216 -11.14 1.76 -29.64
N ALA A 217 -10.71 1.34 -28.44
CA ALA A 217 -10.39 2.25 -27.33
C ALA A 217 -8.96 2.83 -27.42
N LEU A 218 -8.13 2.40 -28.38
CA LEU A 218 -6.85 3.04 -28.65
C LEU A 218 -7.07 4.33 -29.46
N ASP A 219 -7.56 5.38 -28.81
CA ASP A 219 -8.03 6.59 -29.49
C ASP A 219 -7.38 7.90 -29.00
N SER A 220 -6.49 7.82 -28.00
CA SER A 220 -5.74 8.96 -27.49
C SER A 220 -4.23 8.71 -27.44
N ALA A 221 -3.47 9.81 -27.46
CA ALA A 221 -2.02 9.75 -27.29
C ALA A 221 -1.64 9.27 -25.88
N GLY A 222 -0.62 8.42 -25.79
CA GLY A 222 -0.20 7.78 -24.55
C GLY A 222 -0.80 6.39 -24.32
N GLU A 223 -1.76 5.97 -25.14
CA GLU A 223 -2.41 4.67 -25.03
C GLU A 223 -1.73 3.57 -25.85
N TRP A 224 -1.79 2.33 -25.35
CA TRP A 224 -1.33 1.13 -26.06
C TRP A 224 -2.35 -0.01 -25.97
N TYR A 225 -2.29 -0.92 -26.94
CA TYR A 225 -3.12 -2.10 -27.06
C TYR A 225 -2.27 -3.31 -27.44
N LEU A 226 -2.54 -4.48 -26.88
CA LEU A 226 -1.90 -5.75 -27.26
C LEU A 226 -2.95 -6.70 -27.84
N ASP A 227 -2.79 -7.04 -29.11
CA ASP A 227 -3.54 -8.09 -29.77
C ASP A 227 -2.87 -9.44 -29.47
N ARG A 228 -3.46 -10.21 -28.56
CA ARG A 228 -2.91 -11.50 -28.13
C ARG A 228 -3.02 -12.58 -29.20
N LYS A 229 -3.89 -12.43 -30.20
CA LYS A 229 -4.05 -13.42 -31.28
C LYS A 229 -2.99 -13.23 -32.36
N THR A 230 -2.61 -11.98 -32.63
CA THR A 230 -1.60 -11.65 -33.65
C THR A 230 -0.23 -11.31 -33.05
N HIS A 231 -0.11 -11.29 -31.73
CA HIS A 231 1.10 -10.90 -31.00
C HIS A 231 1.58 -9.47 -31.31
N ALA A 232 0.68 -8.61 -31.79
CA ALA A 232 0.99 -7.24 -32.15
C ALA A 232 0.71 -6.28 -30.99
N VAL A 233 1.71 -5.52 -30.56
CA VAL A 233 1.51 -4.38 -29.66
C VAL A 233 1.45 -3.09 -30.49
N THR A 234 0.40 -2.31 -30.27
CA THR A 234 0.19 -1.01 -30.94
C THR A 234 0.19 0.10 -29.91
N TYR A 235 0.87 1.20 -30.20
CA TYR A 235 1.02 2.36 -29.33
C TYR A 235 0.71 3.65 -30.08
N TRP A 236 0.03 4.59 -29.44
CA TRP A 236 -0.12 5.96 -29.90
C TRP A 236 0.85 6.86 -29.12
N PRO A 237 1.94 7.34 -29.75
CA PRO A 237 2.96 8.15 -29.05
C PRO A 237 2.44 9.50 -28.56
N LEU A 238 2.94 9.96 -27.43
CA LEU A 238 2.74 11.35 -27.00
C LEU A 238 3.43 12.33 -27.95
N PRO A 239 2.95 13.59 -28.02
CA PRO A 239 3.67 14.63 -28.74
C PRO A 239 5.13 14.74 -28.29
N GLY A 240 6.06 14.57 -29.23
CA GLY A 240 7.51 14.64 -28.98
C GLY A 240 8.22 13.30 -28.88
N GLU A 241 7.49 12.18 -28.73
CA GLU A 241 8.09 10.85 -28.68
C GLU A 241 8.52 10.39 -30.09
N ASN A 242 9.76 9.93 -30.19
CA ASN A 242 10.34 9.40 -31.42
C ASN A 242 10.47 7.88 -31.32
N MET A 243 9.45 7.15 -31.76
CA MET A 243 9.38 5.69 -31.62
C MET A 243 10.56 4.92 -32.23
N ALA A 244 11.33 5.52 -33.14
CA ALA A 244 12.55 4.90 -33.66
C ALA A 244 13.72 4.94 -32.66
N ALA A 245 13.66 5.80 -31.64
CA ALA A 245 14.67 5.99 -30.61
C ALA A 245 14.15 5.71 -29.18
N GLU A 246 12.82 5.65 -28.98
CA GLU A 246 12.23 5.37 -27.67
C GLU A 246 12.66 4.02 -27.11
N ARG A 247 12.95 3.99 -25.81
CA ARG A 247 13.15 2.73 -25.10
C ARG A 247 11.82 2.22 -24.58
N VAL A 248 11.24 1.24 -25.27
CA VAL A 248 9.97 0.63 -24.86
C VAL A 248 10.20 -0.70 -24.16
N ILE A 249 9.68 -0.83 -22.93
CA ILE A 249 9.84 -2.00 -22.08
C ILE A 249 8.47 -2.58 -21.74
N ALA A 250 8.31 -3.88 -21.92
CA ALA A 250 7.20 -4.65 -21.38
C ALA A 250 7.72 -5.59 -20.29
N PRO A 251 7.01 -5.79 -19.17
CA PRO A 251 7.36 -6.82 -18.19
C PRO A 251 7.44 -8.23 -18.79
N ALA A 252 8.28 -9.08 -18.20
CA ALA A 252 8.42 -10.49 -18.56
C ALA A 252 8.41 -11.43 -17.34
N LEU A 253 8.59 -10.90 -16.13
CA LEU A 253 8.59 -11.66 -14.88
C LEU A 253 7.60 -11.06 -13.89
N ASP A 254 6.84 -11.89 -13.16
CA ASP A 254 5.96 -11.41 -12.07
C ASP A 254 6.72 -11.09 -10.78
N THR A 255 7.90 -11.68 -10.60
CA THR A 255 8.75 -11.50 -9.41
C THR A 255 10.21 -11.39 -9.84
N LEU A 256 10.90 -10.35 -9.41
CA LEU A 256 12.31 -10.10 -9.74
C LEU A 256 13.24 -10.86 -8.79
N VAL A 257 12.94 -10.83 -7.50
CA VAL A 257 13.75 -11.47 -6.46
C VAL A 257 12.85 -12.30 -5.55
N ARG A 258 13.22 -13.57 -5.35
CA ARG A 258 12.57 -14.46 -4.40
C ARG A 258 13.57 -14.89 -3.34
N LEU A 259 13.22 -14.62 -2.08
CA LEU A 259 14.02 -14.97 -0.91
C LEU A 259 13.31 -16.09 -0.14
N ASP A 260 13.97 -17.25 -0.01
CA ASP A 260 13.40 -18.42 0.66
C ASP A 260 14.34 -18.95 1.75
N GLY A 261 13.92 -18.79 3.00
CA GLY A 261 14.66 -19.28 4.18
C GLY A 261 16.02 -18.61 4.41
N VAL A 262 16.26 -17.45 3.80
CA VAL A 262 17.53 -16.71 3.93
C VAL A 262 17.62 -15.92 5.23
N ARG A 263 18.86 -15.66 5.65
CA ARG A 263 19.17 -14.78 6.78
C ARG A 263 20.13 -13.67 6.36
N ASN A 264 19.96 -12.48 6.92
CA ASN A 264 20.93 -11.38 6.82
C ASN A 264 21.32 -11.02 5.36
N VAL A 265 20.39 -11.12 4.41
CA VAL A 265 20.60 -10.63 3.05
C VAL A 265 20.26 -9.14 3.01
N THR A 266 21.16 -8.32 2.49
CA THR A 266 20.94 -6.87 2.36
C THR A 266 20.99 -6.47 0.90
N PHE A 267 19.98 -5.75 0.42
CA PHE A 267 20.02 -5.00 -0.82
C PHE A 267 20.17 -3.52 -0.48
N ARG A 268 21.18 -2.86 -1.05
CA ARG A 268 21.49 -1.46 -0.75
C ARG A 268 21.71 -0.64 -2.00
N GLY A 269 20.95 0.43 -2.14
CA GLY A 269 21.16 1.35 -3.25
C GLY A 269 20.99 0.65 -4.59
N LEU A 270 19.92 -0.13 -4.78
CA LEU A 270 19.60 -0.79 -6.05
C LEU A 270 18.23 -0.35 -6.56
N GLN A 271 18.02 -0.36 -7.87
CA GLN A 271 16.71 -0.10 -8.48
C GLN A 271 16.11 -1.41 -9.01
N PHE A 272 14.82 -1.60 -8.79
CA PHE A 272 14.06 -2.77 -9.24
C PHE A 272 12.85 -2.29 -10.03
N ALA A 273 12.68 -2.80 -11.25
CA ALA A 273 11.60 -2.38 -12.11
C ALA A 273 11.05 -3.49 -13.02
N HIS A 274 9.88 -3.21 -13.58
CA HIS A 274 9.27 -3.98 -14.66
C HIS A 274 8.90 -5.42 -14.28
N ALA A 275 8.43 -5.63 -13.04
CA ALA A 275 7.70 -6.86 -12.70
C ALA A 275 6.24 -6.75 -13.17
N ASP A 276 5.65 -7.80 -13.74
CA ASP A 276 4.24 -7.83 -14.12
C ASP A 276 3.36 -8.39 -12.98
N TRP A 277 2.10 -8.64 -13.33
CA TRP A 277 1.23 -9.60 -12.70
C TRP A 277 0.53 -10.43 -13.78
N THR A 278 0.34 -11.72 -13.51
CA THR A 278 -0.49 -12.57 -14.35
C THR A 278 -1.94 -12.57 -13.88
N MET A 279 -2.85 -12.14 -14.75
CA MET A 279 -4.29 -12.30 -14.51
C MET A 279 -4.70 -13.75 -14.83
N PRO A 280 -5.41 -14.45 -13.93
CA PRO A 280 -6.00 -15.74 -14.27
C PRO A 280 -6.92 -15.66 -15.49
N ASP A 281 -7.11 -16.76 -16.22
CA ASP A 281 -7.96 -16.80 -17.43
C ASP A 281 -9.41 -16.36 -17.16
N GLN A 282 -9.92 -16.69 -15.97
CA GLN A 282 -11.25 -16.27 -15.53
C GLN A 282 -11.27 -14.83 -14.98
N GLY A 283 -10.17 -14.10 -14.98
CA GLY A 283 -10.08 -12.77 -14.42
C GLY A 283 -9.76 -12.75 -12.93
N TYR A 284 -10.04 -11.61 -12.31
CA TYR A 284 -9.70 -11.25 -10.94
C TYR A 284 -10.91 -10.63 -10.23
N SER A 285 -11.08 -10.98 -8.95
CA SER A 285 -12.13 -10.47 -8.07
C SER A 285 -11.58 -10.34 -6.66
N ASP A 286 -11.39 -9.11 -6.21
CA ASP A 286 -10.82 -8.86 -4.89
C ASP A 286 -11.80 -9.25 -3.76
N THR A 287 -11.22 -9.54 -2.60
CA THR A 287 -11.98 -9.59 -1.33
C THR A 287 -11.78 -8.31 -0.55
N GLN A 288 -10.52 -7.91 -0.38
CA GLN A 288 -10.07 -6.73 0.34
C GLN A 288 -8.54 -6.59 0.17
N ALA A 289 -8.09 -5.35 0.08
CA ALA A 289 -6.68 -4.97 0.10
C ALA A 289 -5.82 -5.56 -1.04
N ALA A 290 -6.44 -6.01 -2.14
CA ALA A 290 -5.76 -6.71 -3.22
C ALA A 290 -4.90 -7.90 -2.73
N MET A 291 -5.40 -8.64 -1.72
CA MET A 291 -4.65 -9.72 -1.05
C MET A 291 -3.95 -10.70 -2.03
N PRO A 292 -4.59 -11.15 -3.13
CA PRO A 292 -3.96 -12.10 -4.06
C PRO A 292 -2.83 -11.50 -4.92
N ALA A 293 -2.68 -10.18 -4.98
CA ALA A 293 -1.66 -9.54 -5.81
C ALA A 293 -0.25 -9.95 -5.33
N GLY A 294 0.60 -10.31 -6.30
CA GLY A 294 2.00 -10.65 -6.08
C GLY A 294 2.86 -9.43 -5.73
N ALA A 295 4.17 -9.63 -5.62
CA ALA A 295 5.14 -8.56 -5.39
C ALA A 295 6.39 -8.71 -6.26
N ALA A 296 7.01 -7.59 -6.62
CA ALA A 296 8.29 -7.57 -7.35
C ALA A 296 9.40 -8.27 -6.55
N ILE A 297 9.33 -8.21 -5.22
CA ILE A 297 10.21 -8.93 -4.31
C ILE A 297 9.38 -9.74 -3.32
N ALA A 298 9.52 -11.06 -3.33
CA ALA A 298 8.77 -11.97 -2.47
C ALA A 298 9.70 -12.72 -1.52
N ALA A 299 9.37 -12.74 -0.23
CA ALA A 299 10.18 -13.30 0.84
C ALA A 299 9.37 -14.26 1.72
N THR A 300 9.88 -15.46 1.94
CA THR A 300 9.30 -16.45 2.85
C THR A 300 10.38 -16.96 3.81
N GLY A 301 10.06 -17.04 5.10
CA GLY A 301 10.97 -17.55 6.12
C GLY A 301 12.23 -16.70 6.33
N THR A 302 12.22 -15.42 5.93
CA THR A 302 13.42 -14.59 5.97
C THR A 302 13.65 -13.97 7.34
N VAL A 303 14.91 -13.94 7.78
CA VAL A 303 15.27 -13.35 9.08
C VAL A 303 16.35 -12.29 8.93
N GLY A 304 16.09 -11.08 9.40
CA GLY A 304 17.10 -10.01 9.42
C GLY A 304 17.52 -9.50 8.04
N CYS A 305 16.70 -9.71 7.00
CA CYS A 305 16.99 -9.22 5.66
C CYS A 305 16.60 -7.73 5.54
N LYS A 306 17.30 -7.01 4.67
CA LYS A 306 17.17 -5.55 4.57
C LYS A 306 17.10 -5.07 3.13
N PHE A 307 16.27 -4.07 2.90
CA PHE A 307 16.27 -3.20 1.73
C PHE A 307 16.59 -1.79 2.23
N GLU A 308 17.73 -1.25 1.84
CA GLU A 308 18.23 0.05 2.29
C GLU A 308 18.41 0.95 1.08
N ARG A 309 17.79 2.14 1.07
CA ARG A 309 17.98 3.11 -0.03
C ARG A 309 17.72 2.52 -1.42
N CYS A 310 16.78 1.57 -1.51
CA CYS A 310 16.41 0.97 -2.79
C CYS A 310 15.26 1.76 -3.41
N THR A 311 15.17 1.70 -4.74
CA THR A 311 14.00 2.15 -5.49
C THR A 311 13.30 0.93 -6.06
N ILE A 312 12.01 0.76 -5.80
CA ILE A 312 11.20 -0.29 -6.44
C ILE A 312 10.05 0.40 -7.15
N ALA A 313 10.04 0.32 -8.47
CA ALA A 313 9.11 1.09 -9.28
C ALA A 313 8.62 0.34 -10.53
N HIS A 314 7.73 0.97 -11.29
CA HIS A 314 7.33 0.52 -12.63
C HIS A 314 6.92 -0.96 -12.68
N SER A 315 6.12 -1.40 -11.70
CA SER A 315 5.76 -2.81 -11.54
C SER A 315 4.25 -2.98 -11.41
N GLY A 316 3.72 -4.16 -11.74
CA GLY A 316 2.28 -4.47 -11.77
C GLY A 316 1.69 -4.91 -10.43
N GLY A 317 2.51 -5.41 -9.51
CA GLY A 317 2.12 -5.86 -8.18
C GLY A 317 2.56 -4.93 -7.04
N TYR A 318 2.65 -5.48 -5.83
CA TYR A 318 3.26 -4.81 -4.68
C TYR A 318 4.79 -4.69 -4.84
N ALA A 319 5.45 -3.79 -4.12
CA ALA A 319 6.92 -3.73 -4.15
C ALA A 319 7.54 -4.93 -3.42
N ILE A 320 7.21 -5.12 -2.14
CA ILE A 320 7.85 -6.14 -1.28
C ILE A 320 6.78 -6.91 -0.50
N TRP A 321 6.92 -8.23 -0.42
CA TRP A 321 6.13 -9.07 0.46
C TRP A 321 7.00 -9.94 1.37
N PHE A 322 6.91 -9.70 2.68
CA PHE A 322 7.41 -10.60 3.71
C PHE A 322 6.29 -11.56 4.14
N GLY A 323 6.15 -12.66 3.40
CA GLY A 323 5.22 -13.75 3.64
C GLY A 323 5.63 -14.66 4.81
N ARG A 324 4.98 -15.81 4.94
CA ARG A 324 5.06 -16.73 6.10
C ARG A 324 6.45 -16.86 6.71
N GLY A 325 6.55 -16.78 8.04
CA GLY A 325 7.79 -17.01 8.81
C GLY A 325 8.83 -15.90 8.72
N SER A 326 8.53 -14.79 8.05
CA SER A 326 9.47 -13.68 7.88
C SER A 326 9.48 -12.75 9.09
N LYS A 327 10.66 -12.57 9.69
CA LYS A 327 10.84 -11.89 10.99
C LYS A 327 12.02 -10.92 10.96
N ARG A 328 11.90 -9.78 11.67
CA ARG A 328 13.01 -8.84 11.87
C ARG A 328 13.62 -8.29 10.58
N ASN A 329 12.84 -8.29 9.50
CA ASN A 329 13.28 -7.72 8.22
C ASN A 329 13.03 -6.21 8.20
N GLN A 330 13.75 -5.50 7.35
CA GLN A 330 13.72 -4.03 7.32
C GLN A 330 13.60 -3.50 5.90
N VAL A 331 12.74 -2.49 5.73
CA VAL A 331 12.66 -1.64 4.52
C VAL A 331 12.93 -0.22 4.99
N LEU A 332 14.10 0.29 4.65
CA LEU A 332 14.66 1.51 5.23
C LEU A 332 15.03 2.51 4.14
N ALA A 333 14.48 3.72 4.24
CA ALA A 333 14.82 4.81 3.34
C ALA A 333 14.66 4.43 1.86
N CYS A 334 13.67 3.61 1.53
CA CYS A 334 13.38 3.21 0.15
C CYS A 334 12.32 4.12 -0.48
N GLU A 335 12.39 4.26 -1.80
CA GLU A 335 11.37 4.90 -2.61
C GLU A 335 10.57 3.82 -3.36
N LEU A 336 9.25 3.77 -3.14
CA LEU A 336 8.36 2.75 -3.71
C LEU A 336 7.26 3.46 -4.49
N TYR A 337 7.30 3.43 -5.82
CA TYR A 337 6.36 4.22 -6.62
C TYR A 337 5.99 3.65 -7.98
N ASP A 338 4.92 4.19 -8.57
CA ASP A 338 4.37 3.71 -9.84
C ASP A 338 4.13 2.20 -9.78
N LEU A 339 3.31 1.78 -8.80
CA LEU A 339 3.02 0.37 -8.53
C LEU A 339 1.58 0.04 -8.85
N GLY A 340 1.38 -1.06 -9.59
CA GLY A 340 0.06 -1.59 -9.87
C GLY A 340 -0.64 -2.09 -8.60
N GLY A 341 0.13 -2.64 -7.66
CA GLY A 341 -0.31 -2.95 -6.30
C GLY A 341 0.12 -1.87 -5.30
N GLY A 342 0.47 -2.29 -4.09
CA GLY A 342 0.83 -1.40 -2.99
C GLY A 342 2.31 -1.40 -2.63
N GLY A 343 2.67 -0.83 -1.48
CA GLY A 343 4.07 -0.76 -1.04
C GLY A 343 4.56 -2.07 -0.46
N VAL A 344 4.27 -2.34 0.81
CA VAL A 344 4.84 -3.48 1.55
C VAL A 344 3.76 -4.36 2.18
N LYS A 345 3.89 -5.68 1.99
CA LYS A 345 3.05 -6.72 2.61
C LYS A 345 3.79 -7.44 3.74
N LEU A 346 3.15 -7.58 4.89
CA LEU A 346 3.65 -8.30 6.08
C LEU A 346 2.66 -9.41 6.49
N GLY A 347 3.14 -10.65 6.44
CA GLY A 347 2.37 -11.83 6.81
C GLY A 347 1.38 -12.29 5.75
N GLU A 348 0.45 -13.15 6.20
CA GLU A 348 -0.57 -13.82 5.40
C GLU A 348 -1.93 -13.73 6.10
N ALA A 349 -3.01 -14.06 5.38
CA ALA A 349 -4.36 -14.09 5.94
C ALA A 349 -4.54 -15.18 7.02
N ARG A 350 -3.81 -16.28 6.87
CA ARG A 350 -3.92 -17.44 7.76
C ARG A 350 -3.02 -17.27 8.97
N GLN A 351 -3.59 -17.51 10.15
CA GLN A 351 -2.84 -17.62 11.40
C GLN A 351 -1.96 -18.86 11.41
N GLN A 352 -0.75 -18.72 11.95
CA GLN A 352 0.21 -19.82 12.06
C GLN A 352 0.42 -20.21 13.51
N ALA A 353 0.12 -21.46 13.84
CA ALA A 353 0.30 -21.99 15.20
C ALA A 353 1.79 -22.17 15.54
N ASP A 354 2.60 -22.58 14.57
CA ASP A 354 4.05 -22.73 14.72
C ASP A 354 4.72 -21.34 14.73
N ASP A 355 5.43 -21.01 15.82
CA ASP A 355 6.18 -19.76 15.92
C ASP A 355 7.14 -19.58 14.75
N ALA A 356 7.79 -20.65 14.26
CA ALA A 356 8.73 -20.57 13.14
C ALA A 356 8.08 -20.00 11.86
N GLN A 357 6.77 -20.19 11.71
CA GLN A 357 5.97 -19.72 10.57
C GLN A 357 5.25 -18.39 10.84
N GLN A 358 5.28 -17.86 12.07
CA GLN A 358 4.69 -16.56 12.37
C GLN A 358 5.53 -15.41 11.83
N ASN A 359 4.85 -14.32 11.46
CA ASN A 359 5.47 -13.09 11.00
C ASN A 359 5.48 -12.04 12.12
N TYR A 360 6.63 -11.47 12.44
CA TYR A 360 6.69 -10.40 13.44
C TYR A 360 7.98 -9.57 13.40
N GLU A 361 7.95 -8.43 14.11
CA GLU A 361 9.13 -7.59 14.36
C GLU A 361 9.77 -7.00 13.09
N ASN A 362 9.02 -6.88 12.00
CA ASN A 362 9.52 -6.21 10.79
C ASN A 362 9.45 -4.69 10.95
N VAL A 363 10.36 -3.97 10.29
CA VAL A 363 10.50 -2.52 10.39
C VAL A 363 10.38 -1.89 9.01
N ILE A 364 9.38 -1.05 8.83
CA ILE A 364 9.15 -0.24 7.63
C ILE A 364 9.35 1.22 8.05
N ALA A 365 10.52 1.77 7.75
CA ALA A 365 10.89 3.09 8.24
C ALA A 365 11.54 4.01 7.22
N ASP A 366 11.25 5.31 7.34
CA ASP A 366 11.87 6.38 6.54
C ASP A 366 11.61 6.26 5.04
N ASN A 367 10.57 5.53 4.62
CA ASN A 367 10.28 5.29 3.21
C ASN A 367 9.39 6.39 2.63
N HIS A 368 9.54 6.62 1.33
CA HIS A 368 8.59 7.40 0.53
C HIS A 368 7.84 6.44 -0.39
N ILE A 369 6.54 6.30 -0.18
CA ILE A 369 5.68 5.30 -0.82
C ILE A 369 4.53 6.03 -1.51
N HIS A 370 4.46 6.02 -2.84
CA HIS A 370 3.48 6.82 -3.55
C HIS A 370 3.06 6.28 -4.92
N ASP A 371 2.02 6.82 -5.53
CA ASP A 371 1.50 6.40 -6.84
C ASP A 371 1.18 4.89 -6.88
N LEU A 372 0.24 4.47 -6.02
CA LEU A 372 -0.10 3.06 -5.78
C LEU A 372 -1.51 2.69 -6.25
N GLY A 373 -1.71 1.39 -6.47
CA GLY A 373 -3.00 0.82 -6.85
C GLY A 373 -3.35 1.02 -8.32
N LEU A 374 -2.36 1.27 -9.18
CA LEU A 374 -2.56 1.60 -10.59
C LEU A 374 -3.13 0.43 -11.43
N VAL A 375 -3.11 -0.79 -10.90
CA VAL A 375 -3.70 -2.00 -11.47
C VAL A 375 -4.78 -2.55 -10.55
N TYR A 376 -4.47 -2.62 -9.25
CA TYR A 376 -5.34 -3.11 -8.18
C TYR A 376 -5.74 -1.92 -7.30
N ALA A 377 -6.89 -1.31 -7.59
CA ALA A 377 -7.33 -0.13 -6.85
C ALA A 377 -7.42 -0.36 -5.32
N PRO A 378 -7.79 -1.56 -4.82
CA PRO A 378 -7.84 -1.84 -3.39
C PRO A 378 -6.48 -1.97 -2.69
N ALA A 379 -5.36 -1.91 -3.41
CA ALA A 379 -4.05 -2.10 -2.80
C ALA A 379 -3.71 -0.99 -1.78
N VAL A 380 -2.90 -1.34 -0.78
CA VAL A 380 -2.57 -0.46 0.35
C VAL A 380 -1.09 -0.08 0.39
N GLY A 381 -0.76 1.05 1.02
CA GLY A 381 0.63 1.47 1.19
C GLY A 381 1.46 0.47 2.00
N VAL A 382 1.07 0.23 3.25
CA VAL A 382 1.64 -0.84 4.08
C VAL A 382 0.52 -1.72 4.64
N TRP A 383 0.68 -3.02 4.42
CA TRP A 383 -0.27 -4.06 4.76
C TRP A 383 0.33 -4.99 5.80
N ALA A 384 -0.31 -5.16 6.95
CA ALA A 384 0.09 -6.14 7.96
C ALA A 384 -1.10 -7.00 8.37
N LEU A 385 -1.11 -8.27 7.93
CA LEU A 385 -2.18 -9.21 8.27
C LEU A 385 -1.90 -9.89 9.61
N GLN A 386 -1.72 -11.21 9.61
CA GLN A 386 -1.35 -12.00 10.78
C GLN A 386 0.13 -11.78 11.12
N SER A 387 0.49 -10.53 11.45
CA SER A 387 1.82 -10.11 11.81
C SER A 387 1.84 -9.07 12.94
N GLY A 388 2.56 -9.39 14.02
CA GLY A 388 2.60 -8.58 15.23
C GLY A 388 3.95 -7.92 15.51
N ARG A 389 3.98 -6.98 16.44
CA ARG A 389 5.19 -6.28 16.91
C ARG A 389 5.99 -5.58 15.80
N ASN A 390 5.34 -5.26 14.68
CA ASN A 390 5.99 -4.53 13.59
C ASN A 390 6.08 -3.04 13.93
N GLN A 391 7.02 -2.34 13.27
CA GLN A 391 7.16 -0.90 13.35
C GLN A 391 6.95 -0.32 11.94
N ILE A 392 5.94 0.52 11.80
CA ILE A 392 5.64 1.29 10.59
C ILE A 392 5.79 2.76 10.97
N ILE A 393 7.00 3.30 10.80
CA ILE A 393 7.39 4.57 11.42
C ILE A 393 8.07 5.54 10.45
N HIS A 394 7.84 6.84 10.61
CA HIS A 394 8.53 7.87 9.81
C HIS A 394 8.40 7.67 8.28
N ASN A 395 7.29 7.12 7.79
CA ASN A 395 7.08 7.00 6.34
C ASN A 395 6.29 8.20 5.80
N HIS A 396 6.52 8.53 4.54
CA HIS A 396 5.67 9.42 3.75
C HIS A 396 4.89 8.58 2.76
N ILE A 397 3.58 8.42 2.96
CA ILE A 397 2.73 7.57 2.13
C ILE A 397 1.62 8.43 1.52
N HIS A 398 1.58 8.53 0.20
CA HIS A 398 0.60 9.38 -0.47
C HIS A 398 0.23 8.93 -1.88
N ASP A 399 -0.77 9.57 -2.47
CA ASP A 399 -1.19 9.35 -3.86
C ASP A 399 -1.52 7.88 -4.17
N LEU A 400 -2.56 7.38 -3.50
CA LEU A 400 -3.06 6.02 -3.67
C LEU A 400 -4.59 5.96 -3.63
N PHE A 401 -5.15 4.91 -4.24
CA PHE A 401 -6.59 4.75 -4.42
C PHE A 401 -7.37 4.12 -3.25
N TYR A 402 -6.67 3.62 -2.22
CA TYR A 402 -7.31 3.02 -1.06
C TYR A 402 -6.62 3.45 0.24
N THR A 403 -6.39 2.52 1.17
CA THR A 403 -5.88 2.78 2.53
C THR A 403 -4.36 2.89 2.56
N ALA A 404 -3.82 3.87 3.30
CA ALA A 404 -2.36 4.02 3.42
C ALA A 404 -1.73 2.95 4.32
N ILE A 405 -2.29 2.69 5.50
CA ILE A 405 -1.81 1.64 6.41
C ILE A 405 -2.98 0.78 6.87
N SER A 406 -2.91 -0.53 6.62
CA SER A 406 -3.92 -1.52 7.04
C SER A 406 -3.30 -2.58 7.95
N VAL A 407 -3.78 -2.70 9.19
CA VAL A 407 -3.22 -3.62 10.19
C VAL A 407 -4.30 -4.51 10.83
N GLY A 408 -4.11 -5.82 10.69
CA GLY A 408 -4.96 -6.88 11.24
C GLY A 408 -5.81 -7.59 10.21
N TRP A 409 -6.24 -8.82 10.54
CA TRP A 409 -6.94 -9.69 9.59
C TRP A 409 -7.91 -10.69 10.25
N THR A 410 -8.82 -10.19 11.08
CA THR A 410 -9.84 -11.03 11.74
C THR A 410 -11.09 -10.19 12.00
N TRP A 411 -12.16 -10.47 11.27
CA TRP A 411 -13.45 -9.81 11.50
C TRP A 411 -14.04 -10.29 12.82
N GLY A 412 -14.18 -9.35 13.76
CA GLY A 412 -14.72 -9.61 15.08
C GLY A 412 -13.68 -9.92 16.15
N TYR A 413 -14.10 -10.63 17.21
CA TYR A 413 -13.32 -10.77 18.45
C TYR A 413 -12.54 -12.10 18.56
N ALA A 414 -12.38 -12.83 17.46
CA ALA A 414 -11.56 -14.04 17.45
C ALA A 414 -10.07 -13.70 17.64
N GLU A 415 -9.26 -14.73 17.93
CA GLU A 415 -7.82 -14.57 18.10
C GLU A 415 -7.20 -13.91 16.86
N ASN A 416 -6.23 -13.04 17.10
CA ASN A 416 -5.52 -12.29 16.07
C ASN A 416 -4.02 -12.20 16.43
N GLN A 417 -3.15 -12.46 15.46
CA GLN A 417 -1.71 -12.40 15.64
C GLN A 417 -1.13 -10.99 15.42
N SER A 418 -1.95 -10.06 14.91
CA SER A 418 -1.56 -8.67 14.59
C SER A 418 -1.49 -7.73 15.81
N LYS A 419 -0.87 -8.17 16.90
CA LYS A 419 -0.82 -7.45 18.18
C LYS A 419 0.52 -6.74 18.42
N GLY A 420 0.50 -5.68 19.23
CA GLY A 420 1.70 -4.94 19.62
C GLY A 420 2.36 -4.15 18.49
N ASN A 421 1.64 -3.84 17.42
CA ASN A 421 2.17 -3.08 16.29
C ASN A 421 2.33 -1.59 16.65
N ILE A 422 3.34 -0.95 16.07
CA ILE A 422 3.71 0.45 16.33
C ILE A 422 3.56 1.23 15.01
N ILE A 423 2.65 2.20 14.96
CA ILE A 423 2.36 3.03 13.78
C ILE A 423 2.54 4.50 14.15
N GLU A 424 3.68 5.08 13.81
CA GLU A 424 4.07 6.38 14.38
C GLU A 424 4.85 7.32 13.46
N TYR A 425 4.67 8.62 13.63
CA TYR A 425 5.39 9.65 12.89
C TYR A 425 5.25 9.53 11.36
N ASN A 426 4.20 8.87 10.87
CA ASN A 426 3.95 8.79 9.44
C ASN A 426 3.22 10.03 8.94
N HIS A 427 3.56 10.48 7.73
CA HIS A 427 2.83 11.49 6.99
C HIS A 427 2.00 10.80 5.91
N LEU A 428 0.67 10.86 6.04
CA LEU A 428 -0.28 10.12 5.20
C LEU A 428 -1.23 11.12 4.51
N HIS A 429 -1.20 11.24 3.18
CA HIS A 429 -2.12 12.13 2.48
C HIS A 429 -2.46 11.77 1.03
N ASN A 430 -3.43 12.45 0.42
CA ASN A 430 -3.95 12.13 -0.93
C ASN A 430 -4.42 10.68 -1.04
N ILE A 431 -5.26 10.27 -0.10
CA ILE A 431 -5.67 8.88 0.12
C ILE A 431 -7.07 8.66 -0.47
N GLY A 432 -7.25 7.53 -1.13
CA GLY A 432 -8.52 7.09 -1.70
C GLY A 432 -8.87 7.76 -3.03
N LYS A 433 -8.63 9.08 -3.16
CA LYS A 433 -8.83 9.88 -4.40
C LYS A 433 -10.17 9.61 -5.08
N GLU A 434 -11.21 9.38 -4.27
CA GLU A 434 -12.55 9.01 -4.71
C GLU A 434 -12.61 7.77 -5.62
N MET A 435 -11.60 6.90 -5.62
CA MET A 435 -11.54 5.68 -6.43
C MET A 435 -12.32 4.52 -5.80
N LEU A 436 -12.30 4.39 -4.49
CA LEU A 436 -13.02 3.36 -3.74
C LEU A 436 -13.78 3.97 -2.56
N SER A 437 -14.60 3.14 -1.92
CA SER A 437 -15.35 3.44 -0.70
C SER A 437 -14.81 2.60 0.47
N ASP A 438 -15.27 2.87 1.69
CA ASP A 438 -14.95 2.08 2.91
C ASP A 438 -13.45 2.01 3.26
N LEU A 439 -12.79 3.16 3.26
CA LEU A 439 -11.34 3.26 3.48
C LEU A 439 -10.98 4.20 4.61
N GLY A 440 -9.77 4.02 5.16
CA GLY A 440 -9.18 4.93 6.13
C GLY A 440 -7.74 5.32 5.78
N GLY A 441 -7.22 6.40 6.36
CA GLY A 441 -5.79 6.67 6.34
C GLY A 441 -5.02 5.58 7.07
N ILE A 442 -5.44 5.28 8.30
CA ILE A 442 -5.03 4.09 9.05
C ILE A 442 -6.28 3.25 9.34
N TYR A 443 -6.30 2.03 8.83
CA TYR A 443 -7.35 1.03 9.04
C TYR A 443 -6.85 -0.08 9.97
N THR A 444 -7.70 -0.54 10.89
CA THR A 444 -7.40 -1.73 11.71
C THR A 444 -8.54 -2.72 11.72
N LEU A 445 -8.22 -4.00 11.97
CA LEU A 445 -9.20 -5.09 12.03
C LEU A 445 -8.84 -6.11 13.13
N GLY A 446 -9.83 -6.53 13.93
CA GLY A 446 -9.67 -7.54 14.99
C GLY A 446 -8.98 -7.07 16.27
N VAL A 447 -8.89 -7.95 17.28
CA VAL A 447 -8.35 -7.62 18.62
C VAL A 447 -6.82 -7.45 18.59
N GLN A 448 -6.29 -6.31 19.06
CA GLN A 448 -4.88 -5.95 18.87
C GLN A 448 -4.23 -5.34 20.14
N PRO A 449 -4.14 -6.09 21.25
CA PRO A 449 -3.58 -5.59 22.49
C PRO A 449 -2.16 -5.06 22.30
N GLY A 450 -1.91 -3.89 22.88
CA GLY A 450 -0.60 -3.24 22.86
C GLY A 450 -0.25 -2.55 21.54
N THR A 451 -1.12 -2.60 20.52
CA THR A 451 -0.93 -1.81 19.29
C THR A 451 -1.11 -0.32 19.59
N ARG A 452 -0.25 0.51 18.99
CA ARG A 452 -0.19 1.97 19.19
C ARG A 452 -0.21 2.71 17.86
N ILE A 453 -1.10 3.69 17.76
CA ILE A 453 -1.21 4.63 16.65
C ILE A 453 -0.93 6.01 17.22
N ARG A 454 0.30 6.52 17.07
CA ARG A 454 0.66 7.81 17.68
C ARG A 454 1.47 8.75 16.81
N ASN A 455 1.31 10.06 17.03
CA ASN A 455 2.15 11.08 16.39
C ASN A 455 2.12 11.02 14.85
N ASN A 456 1.01 10.57 14.24
CA ASN A 456 0.86 10.59 12.78
C ASN A 456 0.18 11.89 12.33
N LEU A 457 0.55 12.36 11.14
CA LEU A 457 -0.12 13.43 10.41
C LEU A 457 -0.92 12.80 9.25
N ILE A 458 -2.25 12.92 9.30
CA ILE A 458 -3.14 12.28 8.33
C ILE A 458 -4.04 13.35 7.73
N HIS A 459 -4.06 13.50 6.41
CA HIS A 459 -4.98 14.44 5.76
C HIS A 459 -5.35 14.08 4.34
N ASP A 460 -6.34 14.78 3.78
CA ASP A 460 -6.80 14.61 2.40
C ASP A 460 -7.20 13.15 2.10
N VAL A 461 -8.14 12.64 2.89
CA VAL A 461 -8.70 11.29 2.73
C VAL A 461 -10.07 11.39 2.08
N ALA A 462 -10.19 10.88 0.86
CA ALA A 462 -11.41 10.93 0.06
C ALA A 462 -11.91 9.54 -0.31
N SER A 463 -13.23 9.37 -0.44
CA SER A 463 -13.87 8.13 -0.87
C SER A 463 -14.95 8.41 -1.90
N PHE A 464 -15.38 7.39 -2.64
CA PHE A 464 -16.40 7.55 -3.65
C PHE A 464 -17.80 7.77 -3.06
N THR A 465 -18.46 6.73 -2.53
CA THR A 465 -19.79 6.87 -1.95
C THR A 465 -19.70 7.14 -0.45
N TYR A 466 -19.17 6.19 0.33
CA TYR A 466 -19.08 6.27 1.77
C TYR A 466 -17.68 5.95 2.29
N GLY A 467 -17.38 6.42 3.50
CA GLY A 467 -16.07 6.23 4.13
C GLY A 467 -15.08 7.32 3.75
N GLY A 468 -13.79 7.04 3.89
CA GLY A 468 -12.77 8.07 3.81
C GLY A 468 -12.56 8.71 5.18
N TRP A 469 -12.08 7.87 6.10
CA TRP A 469 -11.83 8.23 7.48
C TRP A 469 -10.34 8.47 7.74
N GLY A 470 -10.01 9.31 8.71
CA GLY A 470 -8.60 9.47 9.09
C GLY A 470 -8.03 8.21 9.76
N ILE A 471 -8.60 7.86 10.92
CA ILE A 471 -8.28 6.63 11.66
C ILE A 471 -9.57 5.81 11.81
N TYR A 472 -9.54 4.59 11.28
CA TYR A 472 -10.69 3.70 11.14
C TYR A 472 -10.47 2.34 11.83
N PRO A 473 -10.81 2.24 13.13
CA PRO A 473 -10.99 0.95 13.80
C PRO A 473 -12.26 0.21 13.33
N ASP A 474 -12.07 -0.71 12.39
CA ASP A 474 -13.12 -1.56 11.84
C ASP A 474 -13.38 -2.80 12.73
N GLU A 475 -14.16 -3.76 12.25
CA GLU A 475 -14.72 -4.92 12.96
C GLU A 475 -13.79 -5.57 14.00
N GLY A 476 -14.13 -5.43 15.27
CA GLY A 476 -13.43 -6.08 16.38
C GLY A 476 -12.12 -5.40 16.77
N SER A 477 -11.74 -4.27 16.15
CA SER A 477 -10.57 -3.48 16.51
C SER A 477 -10.61 -3.08 17.98
N SER A 478 -9.68 -3.62 18.78
CA SER A 478 -9.78 -3.57 20.25
C SER A 478 -8.44 -3.45 20.95
N GLU A 479 -8.48 -2.89 22.16
CA GLU A 479 -7.35 -2.84 23.12
C GLU A 479 -6.13 -2.07 22.58
N MET A 480 -6.38 -1.06 21.73
CA MET A 480 -5.36 -0.20 21.13
C MET A 480 -5.26 1.17 21.80
N LEU A 481 -4.10 1.80 21.65
CA LEU A 481 -3.87 3.20 22.03
C LEU A 481 -3.75 4.07 20.77
N ILE A 482 -4.62 5.08 20.66
CA ILE A 482 -4.66 6.06 19.57
C ILE A 482 -4.43 7.44 20.18
N GLU A 483 -3.23 7.99 20.04
CA GLU A 483 -2.87 9.24 20.72
C GLU A 483 -1.95 10.18 19.95
N ASN A 484 -2.04 11.49 20.22
CA ASN A 484 -1.13 12.49 19.64
C ASN A 484 -1.15 12.54 18.11
N ASN A 485 -2.24 12.15 17.45
CA ASN A 485 -2.37 12.27 16.00
C ASN A 485 -3.00 13.63 15.64
N ILE A 486 -2.59 14.20 14.50
CA ILE A 486 -3.27 15.32 13.87
C ILE A 486 -3.92 14.79 12.59
N VAL A 487 -5.23 14.89 12.52
CA VAL A 487 -6.04 14.33 11.45
C VAL A 487 -6.99 15.40 10.92
N TYR A 488 -6.91 15.71 9.63
CA TYR A 488 -7.77 16.73 9.03
C TYR A 488 -8.18 16.46 7.59
N ASN A 489 -9.19 17.18 7.10
CA ASN A 489 -9.69 17.08 5.71
C ASN A 489 -10.00 15.64 5.27
N CYS A 490 -10.64 14.86 6.14
CA CYS A 490 -11.19 13.55 5.79
C CYS A 490 -12.65 13.70 5.34
N LYS A 491 -13.08 12.92 4.35
CA LYS A 491 -14.44 13.01 3.80
C LYS A 491 -15.50 12.67 4.86
N SER A 492 -15.51 11.44 5.39
CA SER A 492 -16.57 11.01 6.29
C SER A 492 -16.35 11.41 7.74
N ALA A 493 -15.15 11.18 8.30
CA ALA A 493 -14.74 11.69 9.62
C ALA A 493 -13.25 11.54 9.90
N GLY A 494 -12.72 12.32 10.84
CA GLY A 494 -11.35 12.14 11.32
C GLY A 494 -11.18 10.83 12.08
N PHE A 495 -12.17 10.46 12.90
CA PHE A 495 -12.20 9.20 13.66
C PHE A 495 -13.48 8.42 13.40
N HIS A 496 -13.36 7.11 13.17
CA HIS A 496 -14.51 6.21 13.08
C HIS A 496 -14.27 4.88 13.78
N GLN A 497 -15.06 4.59 14.81
CA GLN A 497 -15.15 3.22 15.34
C GLN A 497 -16.33 2.50 14.69
N HIS A 498 -16.08 1.42 13.93
CA HIS A 498 -17.18 0.53 13.52
C HIS A 498 -17.71 -0.22 14.74
N TYR A 499 -16.95 -1.20 15.24
CA TYR A 499 -17.19 -1.87 16.51
C TYR A 499 -15.90 -2.50 17.05
N GLY A 500 -15.83 -2.69 18.36
CA GLY A 500 -14.63 -3.11 19.07
C GLY A 500 -14.79 -2.94 20.57
N ARG A 501 -13.72 -3.18 21.34
CA ARG A 501 -13.69 -2.98 22.79
C ARG A 501 -12.44 -2.26 23.28
N GLU A 502 -12.62 -1.45 24.31
CA GLU A 502 -11.53 -0.91 25.15
C GLU A 502 -10.41 -0.16 24.42
N ASN A 503 -10.68 0.46 23.26
CA ASN A 503 -9.73 1.36 22.63
C ASN A 503 -9.60 2.66 23.45
N ILE A 504 -8.39 3.20 23.55
CA ILE A 504 -8.13 4.50 24.18
C ILE A 504 -7.79 5.50 23.08
N VAL A 505 -8.61 6.54 22.94
CA VAL A 505 -8.45 7.60 21.95
C VAL A 505 -8.23 8.92 22.68
N ARG A 506 -6.99 9.41 22.73
CA ARG A 506 -6.66 10.57 23.57
C ARG A 506 -5.67 11.54 22.98
N ASN A 507 -5.77 12.81 23.35
CA ASN A 507 -4.78 13.82 22.96
C ASN A 507 -4.58 13.94 21.44
N ASN A 508 -5.63 13.73 20.65
CA ASN A 508 -5.60 13.91 19.19
C ASN A 508 -6.27 15.23 18.80
N ILE A 509 -5.92 15.73 17.62
CA ILE A 509 -6.62 16.84 16.96
C ILE A 509 -7.35 16.27 15.75
N TRP A 510 -8.67 16.48 15.72
CA TRP A 510 -9.55 16.13 14.61
C TRP A 510 -10.08 17.43 14.02
N ALA A 511 -9.76 17.74 12.76
CA ALA A 511 -10.11 19.04 12.23
C ALA A 511 -10.62 19.04 10.77
N PHE A 512 -11.50 19.99 10.46
CA PHE A 512 -11.90 20.30 9.08
C PHE A 512 -12.40 19.07 8.28
N ASN A 513 -13.14 18.16 8.91
CA ASN A 513 -13.68 17.01 8.19
C ASN A 513 -14.97 17.39 7.47
N ARG A 514 -15.26 16.76 6.32
CA ARG A 514 -16.30 17.28 5.40
C ARG A 514 -17.72 16.96 5.84
N GLU A 515 -17.99 15.70 6.15
CA GLU A 515 -19.34 15.24 6.51
C GLU A 515 -19.57 15.24 8.02
N ASN A 516 -18.64 14.65 8.77
CA ASN A 516 -18.70 14.53 10.22
C ASN A 516 -17.31 14.68 10.83
N GLU A 517 -17.22 15.02 12.11
CA GLU A 517 -15.93 15.00 12.81
C GLU A 517 -15.61 13.62 13.41
N LEU A 518 -16.62 12.98 14.01
CA LEU A 518 -16.51 11.69 14.68
C LEU A 518 -17.64 10.77 14.23
N MET A 519 -17.34 9.49 14.05
CA MET A 519 -18.32 8.47 13.73
C MET A 519 -18.21 7.25 14.65
N ARG A 520 -19.37 6.64 14.90
CA ARG A 520 -19.49 5.35 15.57
C ARG A 520 -20.68 4.59 15.00
N THR A 521 -20.52 3.30 14.66
CA THR A 521 -21.58 2.57 13.94
C THR A 521 -22.35 1.58 14.81
N ARG A 522 -21.68 0.60 15.43
CA ARG A 522 -22.36 -0.48 16.15
C ARG A 522 -22.46 -0.18 17.64
N VAL A 523 -23.60 -0.54 18.24
CA VAL A 523 -23.78 -0.55 19.69
C VAL A 523 -23.35 -1.92 20.20
N GLU A 524 -22.46 -1.95 21.17
CA GLU A 524 -21.93 -3.16 21.78
C GLU A 524 -22.33 -3.24 23.27
N PRO A 525 -22.36 -4.44 23.88
CA PRO A 525 -22.74 -4.62 25.29
C PRO A 525 -21.62 -4.26 26.28
N HIS A 526 -20.44 -3.90 25.79
CA HIS A 526 -19.25 -3.52 26.56
C HIS A 526 -18.64 -2.23 26.02
N ILE A 527 -17.81 -1.56 26.81
CA ILE A 527 -17.17 -0.30 26.42
C ILE A 527 -16.40 -0.47 25.11
N SER A 528 -16.81 0.25 24.07
CA SER A 528 -16.12 0.24 22.78
C SER A 528 -14.81 1.02 22.82
N PHE A 529 -14.86 2.23 23.39
CA PHE A 529 -13.68 3.09 23.52
C PHE A 529 -13.84 4.12 24.64
N THR A 530 -12.71 4.66 25.08
CA THR A 530 -12.60 5.88 25.87
C THR A 530 -11.99 6.98 25.02
N PHE A 531 -12.75 8.06 24.78
CA PHE A 531 -12.36 9.21 23.98
C PHE A 531 -12.14 10.43 24.89
N GLU A 532 -10.88 10.77 25.15
CA GLU A 532 -10.54 11.76 26.18
C GLU A 532 -9.48 12.78 25.80
N ARG A 533 -9.66 14.03 26.25
CA ARG A 533 -8.67 15.11 26.02
C ARG A 533 -8.32 15.27 24.54
N ASN A 534 -9.30 15.18 23.65
CA ASN A 534 -9.10 15.48 22.23
C ASN A 534 -9.57 16.90 21.91
N ILE A 535 -9.02 17.49 20.85
CA ILE A 535 -9.53 18.73 20.25
C ILE A 535 -10.28 18.38 18.98
N ILE A 536 -11.50 18.89 18.85
CA ILE A 536 -12.32 18.77 17.65
C ILE A 536 -12.59 20.18 17.12
N TYR A 537 -12.09 20.50 15.93
CA TYR A 537 -12.09 21.84 15.35
C TYR A 537 -12.64 21.82 13.92
N PHE A 538 -13.78 22.44 13.66
CA PHE A 538 -14.47 22.26 12.38
C PHE A 538 -15.18 23.51 11.89
N ASP A 539 -15.37 23.59 10.58
CA ASP A 539 -15.99 24.71 9.88
C ASP A 539 -17.15 24.27 8.96
N GLN A 540 -17.40 22.97 8.89
CA GLN A 540 -18.41 22.35 8.06
C GLN A 540 -18.85 21.01 8.69
N GLY A 541 -19.74 20.28 8.02
CA GLY A 541 -20.23 19.00 8.53
C GLY A 541 -20.95 19.11 9.88
N ARG A 542 -21.10 17.98 10.55
CA ARG A 542 -21.66 17.86 11.91
C ARG A 542 -20.68 17.18 12.86
N LEU A 543 -20.82 17.39 14.16
CA LEU A 543 -19.90 16.77 15.13
C LEU A 543 -19.96 15.24 15.10
N LEU A 544 -21.15 14.67 15.27
CA LEU A 544 -21.36 13.24 15.47
C LEU A 544 -22.16 12.62 14.31
N GLY A 545 -21.54 11.69 13.58
CA GLY A 545 -22.16 10.92 12.49
C GLY A 545 -22.49 9.47 12.87
N SER A 546 -23.36 8.84 12.09
CA SER A 546 -23.83 7.45 12.29
C SER A 546 -24.65 7.29 13.59
N ASN A 547 -24.28 6.38 14.51
CA ASN A 547 -25.11 5.94 15.63
C ASN A 547 -24.46 6.20 17.00
N TRP A 548 -25.12 7.00 17.83
CA TRP A 548 -24.66 7.40 19.17
C TRP A 548 -25.56 6.90 20.32
N ASN A 549 -26.42 5.90 20.05
CA ASN A 549 -27.29 5.27 21.04
C ASN A 549 -26.54 4.40 22.07
N GLY A 550 -27.14 4.19 23.25
CA GLY A 550 -26.57 3.40 24.34
C GLY A 550 -25.42 4.09 25.07
N ASP A 551 -24.82 3.40 26.04
CA ASP A 551 -23.88 3.99 27.00
C ASP A 551 -22.49 3.34 27.05
N GLN A 552 -22.24 2.39 26.17
CA GLN A 552 -21.01 1.59 26.16
C GLN A 552 -19.86 2.28 25.41
N TYR A 553 -19.60 3.54 25.76
CA TYR A 553 -18.47 4.36 25.33
C TYR A 553 -18.29 5.50 26.33
N THR A 554 -17.06 5.96 26.51
CA THR A 554 -16.76 7.08 27.41
C THR A 554 -16.24 8.26 26.60
N MET A 555 -16.78 9.45 26.85
CA MET A 555 -16.24 10.71 26.33
C MET A 555 -16.04 11.67 27.51
N ARG A 556 -14.85 12.30 27.61
CA ARG A 556 -14.54 13.23 28.71
C ARG A 556 -13.38 14.18 28.41
N GLY A 557 -13.44 15.38 28.98
CA GLY A 557 -12.34 16.35 28.92
C GLY A 557 -11.97 16.80 27.51
N ASN A 558 -12.88 16.68 26.54
CA ASN A 558 -12.66 17.08 25.16
C ASN A 558 -12.92 18.58 24.97
N LEU A 559 -12.31 19.19 23.95
CA LEU A 559 -12.58 20.56 23.55
C LEU A 559 -13.21 20.55 22.16
N TYR A 560 -14.37 21.18 22.05
CA TYR A 560 -15.10 21.32 20.79
C TYR A 560 -15.12 22.78 20.33
N TYR A 561 -14.86 23.01 19.05
CA TYR A 561 -14.97 24.33 18.45
C TYR A 561 -15.47 24.24 17.02
N ASP A 562 -16.60 24.88 16.76
CA ASP A 562 -17.16 25.09 15.44
C ASP A 562 -16.97 26.56 15.07
N THR A 563 -16.26 26.84 13.98
CA THR A 563 -15.97 28.21 13.56
C THR A 563 -17.22 28.96 13.10
N ARG A 564 -18.31 28.24 12.80
CA ARG A 564 -19.59 28.82 12.35
C ARG A 564 -20.45 29.34 13.50
N GLY A 565 -20.25 28.85 14.73
CA GLY A 565 -21.08 29.22 15.88
C GLY A 565 -20.89 28.34 17.11
N LYS A 566 -21.57 28.68 18.21
CA LYS A 566 -21.44 27.95 19.49
C LYS A 566 -22.48 26.85 19.69
N ASP A 567 -23.51 26.80 18.85
CA ASP A 567 -24.64 25.88 18.99
C ASP A 567 -24.32 24.51 18.37
N ILE A 568 -23.32 23.83 18.95
CA ILE A 568 -22.89 22.50 18.51
C ILE A 568 -23.88 21.45 19.03
N LEU A 569 -24.42 20.63 18.12
CA LEU A 569 -25.30 19.52 18.48
C LEU A 569 -24.55 18.20 18.66
N PHE A 570 -24.89 17.49 19.73
CA PHE A 570 -24.36 16.18 20.10
C PHE A 570 -25.46 15.14 19.89
N ALA A 571 -25.42 14.47 18.73
CA ALA A 571 -26.45 13.51 18.31
C ALA A 571 -27.88 14.09 18.43
N GLY A 572 -28.05 15.34 17.98
CA GLY A 572 -29.31 16.08 18.02
C GLY A 572 -29.64 16.77 19.35
N LYS A 573 -28.79 16.68 20.37
CA LYS A 573 -28.98 17.33 21.68
C LYS A 573 -28.09 18.57 21.81
N SER A 574 -28.49 19.54 22.65
CA SER A 574 -27.58 20.59 23.10
C SER A 574 -26.45 20.00 23.95
N PHE A 575 -25.37 20.76 24.12
CA PHE A 575 -24.24 20.33 24.94
C PHE A 575 -24.63 20.09 26.41
N GLU A 576 -25.47 20.95 26.99
CA GLU A 576 -25.97 20.83 28.36
C GLU A 576 -26.81 19.57 28.54
N ALA A 577 -27.71 19.28 27.58
CA ALA A 577 -28.54 18.08 27.62
C ALA A 577 -27.71 16.80 27.42
N TRP A 578 -26.66 16.87 26.61
CA TRP A 578 -25.69 15.79 26.43
C TRP A 578 -24.91 15.51 27.73
N GLN A 579 -24.41 16.56 28.40
CA GLN A 579 -23.73 16.44 29.69
C GLN A 579 -24.65 15.98 30.82
N ALA A 580 -25.91 16.44 30.84
CA ALA A 580 -26.92 15.99 31.80
C ALA A 580 -27.22 14.49 31.67
N ALA A 581 -27.03 13.90 30.49
CA ALA A 581 -27.12 12.46 30.25
C ALA A 581 -25.84 11.70 30.67
N GLY A 582 -24.90 12.36 31.36
CA GLY A 582 -23.66 11.76 31.86
C GLY A 582 -22.54 11.64 30.83
N LYS A 583 -22.70 12.25 29.64
CA LYS A 583 -21.71 12.24 28.56
C LYS A 583 -20.75 13.43 28.67
N ASP A 584 -19.59 13.33 28.04
CA ASP A 584 -18.63 14.44 27.89
C ASP A 584 -18.30 15.20 29.19
N LYS A 585 -18.12 14.42 30.27
CA LYS A 585 -17.81 14.99 31.59
C LYS A 585 -16.51 15.79 31.52
N GLY A 586 -16.58 17.05 31.94
CA GLY A 586 -15.42 17.96 31.95
C GLY A 586 -14.97 18.42 30.56
N SER A 587 -15.68 18.06 29.49
CA SER A 587 -15.49 18.65 28.16
C SER A 587 -16.02 20.10 28.14
N ILE A 588 -15.57 20.90 27.17
CA ILE A 588 -16.00 22.29 26.98
C ILE A 588 -16.19 22.63 25.50
N ILE A 589 -17.00 23.66 25.23
CA ILE A 589 -17.05 24.36 23.94
C ILE A 589 -16.26 25.67 24.09
N ALA A 590 -15.11 25.77 23.44
CA ALA A 590 -14.25 26.97 23.50
C ALA A 590 -13.25 26.98 22.32
N ASP A 591 -12.80 28.16 21.92
CA ASP A 591 -11.71 28.29 20.93
C ASP A 591 -10.42 27.67 21.50
N PRO A 592 -9.77 26.69 20.83
CA PRO A 592 -8.51 26.13 21.29
C PRO A 592 -7.35 27.11 21.20
N LEU A 593 -7.52 28.27 20.57
CA LEU A 593 -6.49 29.28 20.36
C LEU A 593 -5.30 28.72 19.59
N PHE A 594 -5.57 28.08 18.45
CA PHE A 594 -4.52 27.67 17.53
C PHE A 594 -3.73 28.89 17.01
N VAL A 595 -2.47 28.68 16.65
CA VAL A 595 -1.61 29.73 16.09
C VAL A 595 -2.19 30.21 14.76
N ASN A 596 -2.49 29.28 13.84
CA ASN A 596 -3.09 29.57 12.53
C ASN A 596 -3.79 28.34 11.92
N ALA A 597 -5.00 28.03 12.41
CA ALA A 597 -5.75 26.85 11.97
C ALA A 597 -6.09 26.85 10.47
N SER A 598 -6.32 28.03 9.85
CA SER A 598 -6.61 28.15 8.41
C SER A 598 -5.46 27.72 7.51
N ASN A 599 -4.23 27.67 8.04
CA ASN A 599 -3.06 27.12 7.35
C ASN A 599 -2.59 25.80 7.98
N PHE A 600 -3.48 25.08 8.66
CA PHE A 600 -3.22 23.80 9.32
C PHE A 600 -2.10 23.86 10.38
N ASP A 601 -1.84 25.04 10.96
CA ASP A 601 -0.94 25.20 12.10
C ASP A 601 -1.73 25.09 13.41
N PHE A 602 -1.77 23.85 13.91
CA PHE A 602 -2.49 23.47 15.13
C PHE A 602 -1.68 23.64 16.42
N ARG A 603 -0.56 24.39 16.40
CA ARG A 603 0.14 24.75 17.65
C ARG A 603 -0.78 25.60 18.52
N LEU A 604 -0.72 25.42 19.84
CA LEU A 604 -1.57 26.13 20.79
C LEU A 604 -0.89 27.41 21.30
N ARG A 605 -1.65 28.49 21.45
CA ARG A 605 -1.20 29.69 22.17
C ARG A 605 -1.15 29.42 23.68
N PRO A 606 -0.29 30.12 24.45
CA PRO A 606 -0.07 29.82 25.88
C PRO A 606 -1.31 29.87 26.79
N ASN A 607 -2.32 30.66 26.42
CA ASN A 607 -3.56 30.80 27.17
C ASN A 607 -4.69 29.87 26.69
N SER A 608 -4.39 28.90 25.81
CA SER A 608 -5.34 27.94 25.29
C SER A 608 -6.11 27.22 26.41
N PRO A 609 -7.44 27.12 26.33
CA PRO A 609 -8.22 26.33 27.28
C PRO A 609 -7.93 24.83 27.16
N ALA A 610 -7.42 24.33 26.02
CA ALA A 610 -7.02 22.94 25.85
C ALA A 610 -5.94 22.54 26.87
N LEU A 611 -4.97 23.43 27.12
CA LEU A 611 -3.89 23.21 28.08
C LEU A 611 -4.42 23.01 29.51
N LYS A 612 -5.49 23.73 29.88
CA LYS A 612 -6.15 23.61 31.19
C LYS A 612 -6.93 22.30 31.34
N LEU A 613 -7.41 21.72 30.23
CA LEU A 613 -8.02 20.38 30.20
C LEU A 613 -6.98 19.25 30.27
N GLY A 614 -5.68 19.59 30.25
CA GLY A 614 -4.58 18.63 30.26
C GLY A 614 -4.18 18.12 28.88
N PHE A 615 -4.66 18.76 27.79
CA PHE A 615 -4.15 18.50 26.44
C PHE A 615 -2.65 18.82 26.37
N GLN A 616 -1.86 17.90 25.84
CA GLN A 616 -0.43 18.07 25.59
C GLN A 616 -0.23 18.49 24.14
N PRO A 617 0.44 19.63 23.87
CA PRO A 617 0.79 20.03 22.50
C PRO A 617 1.47 18.90 21.74
N ILE A 618 1.08 18.73 20.48
CA ILE A 618 1.64 17.71 19.60
C ILE A 618 2.70 18.37 18.71
N ASP A 619 3.91 17.84 18.76
CA ASP A 619 5.00 18.25 17.87
C ASP A 619 5.04 17.34 16.64
N MET A 620 4.84 17.94 15.46
CA MET A 620 4.91 17.24 14.17
C MET A 620 6.20 17.55 13.38
N SER A 621 7.18 18.23 13.97
CA SER A 621 8.45 18.54 13.29
C SER A 621 9.27 17.30 12.90
N ALA A 622 9.02 16.16 13.53
CA ALA A 622 9.68 14.89 13.25
C ALA A 622 8.84 13.91 12.40
N VAL A 623 7.68 14.34 11.90
CA VAL A 623 6.82 13.50 11.05
C VAL A 623 7.42 13.31 9.67
N GLY A 624 7.26 12.10 9.12
CA GLY A 624 7.78 11.70 7.83
C GLY A 624 9.23 11.20 7.89
N PRO A 625 9.83 10.92 6.72
CA PRO A 625 11.18 10.40 6.60
C PRO A 625 12.22 11.32 7.23
N ARG A 626 13.12 10.75 8.02
CA ARG A 626 14.21 11.49 8.66
C ARG A 626 15.44 11.61 7.77
N VAL A 627 15.47 10.84 6.70
CA VAL A 627 16.52 10.82 5.67
C VAL A 627 15.87 10.78 4.29
N PRO A 628 16.56 11.21 3.23
CA PRO A 628 16.08 11.01 1.86
C PRO A 628 15.82 9.52 1.58
N ALA A 629 14.70 9.24 0.93
CA ALA A 629 14.34 7.92 0.43
C ALA A 629 14.94 7.67 -0.97
N GLY A 630 15.22 6.41 -1.28
CA GLY A 630 15.82 6.01 -2.55
C GLY A 630 17.34 6.21 -2.61
N GLN A 631 17.89 6.10 -3.83
CA GLN A 631 19.33 6.21 -4.15
C GLN A 631 19.85 7.63 -4.35
#